data_AF-A0A2M9IEQ3-F1
#
_entry.id   AF-A0A2M9IEQ3-F1
#
_cell.length_a   1.000
_cell.length_b   1.000
_cell.length_c   1.000
_cell.angle_alpha   90.00
_cell.angle_beta   90.00
_cell.angle_gamma   90.00
#
_symmetry.space_group_name_H-M   'P 1'
#
loop_
_entity.id
_entity.type
_entity.pdbx_description
1 polymer ?
#
loop_
_entity_poly.entity_id
_entity_poly.type
_entity_poly.pdbx_seq_one_letter_code
_entity_poly.pdbx_strand_id
1 'polypeptide(L)'
;MPQQVSTLMWVGVAVPAALTVACLIGLARIRRATRLETARQQSAPRPGLPLQRGTGPGREFVELTSEEKDAFAGLVRRLGNGR
;
A
#
# COMPACT_ATOMS: atom_id res chain seq x y z
N MET A 1 3.55 50.93 -20.97
CA MET A 1 2.65 49.81 -21.31
C MET A 1 3.34 48.47 -21.04
N PRO A 2 3.14 47.84 -19.86
CA PRO A 2 3.43 46.40 -19.68
C PRO A 2 2.37 45.62 -18.85
N GLN A 3 1.16 46.15 -18.58
CA GLN A 3 0.19 45.43 -17.74
C GLN A 3 -0.32 44.12 -18.39
N GLN A 4 -0.59 44.09 -19.69
CA GLN A 4 -1.26 42.95 -20.36
C GLN A 4 -0.40 41.68 -20.45
N VAL A 5 0.92 41.83 -20.60
CA VAL A 5 1.86 40.68 -20.61
C VAL A 5 1.98 40.05 -19.23
N SER A 6 1.93 40.86 -18.16
CA SER A 6 1.96 40.35 -16.79
C SER A 6 0.71 39.54 -16.44
N THR A 7 -0.47 39.95 -16.92
CA THR A 7 -1.72 39.21 -16.66
C THR A 7 -1.79 37.90 -17.45
N LEU A 8 -1.39 37.89 -18.73
CA LEU A 8 -1.43 36.68 -19.54
C LEU A 8 -0.45 35.61 -19.03
N MET A 9 0.74 36.03 -18.60
CA MET A 9 1.73 35.16 -17.96
C MET A 9 1.22 34.62 -16.61
N TRP A 10 0.60 35.47 -15.78
CA TRP A 10 0.02 35.04 -14.51
C TRP A 10 -1.12 34.04 -14.70
N VAL A 11 -2.02 34.27 -15.65
CA VAL A 11 -3.10 33.32 -15.97
C VAL A 11 -2.51 32.01 -16.50
N GLY A 12 -1.48 32.10 -17.35
CA GLY A 12 -0.78 30.94 -17.91
C GLY A 12 -0.08 30.05 -16.87
N VAL A 13 0.28 30.57 -15.70
CA VAL A 13 0.94 29.80 -14.62
C VAL A 13 -0.03 29.47 -13.48
N ALA A 14 -0.84 30.42 -13.05
CA ALA A 14 -1.74 30.25 -11.91
C ALA A 14 -2.86 29.24 -12.21
N VAL A 15 -3.42 29.24 -13.41
CA VAL A 15 -4.47 28.30 -13.80
C VAL A 15 -3.98 26.85 -13.80
N PRO A 16 -2.87 26.48 -14.48
CA PRO A 16 -2.36 25.11 -14.40
C PRO A 16 -1.84 24.75 -13.01
N ALA A 17 -1.25 25.68 -12.27
CA ALA A 17 -0.87 25.43 -10.88
C ALA A 17 -2.09 25.09 -10.01
N ALA A 18 -3.17 25.86 -10.11
CA ALA A 18 -4.42 25.57 -9.40
C ALA A 18 -5.03 24.23 -9.84
N LEU A 19 -5.00 23.92 -11.14
CA LEU A 19 -5.51 22.67 -11.68
C LEU A 19 -4.71 21.45 -11.18
N THR A 20 -3.38 21.54 -11.15
CA THR A 20 -2.52 20.46 -10.62
C THR A 20 -2.74 20.24 -9.14
N VAL A 21 -2.86 21.30 -8.34
CA VAL A 21 -3.19 21.22 -6.91
C VAL A 21 -4.57 20.59 -6.71
N ALA A 22 -5.59 21.04 -7.45
CA ALA A 22 -6.93 20.46 -7.39
C ALA A 22 -6.93 18.97 -7.77
N CYS A 23 -6.15 18.58 -8.78
CA CYS A 23 -5.99 17.20 -9.21
C CYS A 23 -5.31 16.35 -8.12
N LEU A 24 -4.22 16.84 -7.51
CA LEU A 24 -3.54 16.16 -6.41
C LEU A 24 -4.47 15.96 -5.20
N ILE A 25 -5.25 16.98 -4.84
CA ILE A 25 -6.24 16.90 -3.76
C ILE A 25 -7.35 15.90 -4.12
N GLY A 26 -7.86 15.94 -5.35
CA GLY A 26 -8.87 15.02 -5.86
C GLY A 26 -8.40 13.56 -5.81
N LEU A 27 -7.21 13.28 -6.35
CA LEU A 27 -6.58 11.96 -6.31
C LEU A 27 -6.32 11.49 -4.88
N ALA A 28 -5.82 12.36 -4.02
CA ALA A 28 -5.61 12.04 -2.61
C ALA A 28 -6.94 11.73 -1.91
N ARG A 29 -8.01 12.48 -2.20
CA ARG A 29 -9.34 12.24 -1.64
C ARG A 29 -9.93 10.93 -2.12
N ILE A 30 -9.82 10.62 -3.42
CA ILE A 30 -10.28 9.34 -4.00
C ILE A 30 -9.51 8.19 -3.36
N ARG A 31 -8.17 8.26 -3.29
CA ARG A 31 -7.35 7.23 -2.64
C ARG A 31 -7.68 7.05 -1.16
N ARG A 32 -7.99 8.14 -0.44
CA ARG A 32 -8.45 8.07 0.95
C ARG A 32 -9.83 7.45 1.07
N ALA A 33 -10.75 7.80 0.17
CA ALA A 33 -12.10 7.23 0.14
C ALA A 33 -12.03 5.73 -0.14
N THR A 34 -11.31 5.31 -1.18
CA THR A 34 -11.16 3.88 -1.51
C THR A 34 -10.46 3.11 -0.40
N ARG A 35 -9.43 3.67 0.24
CA ARG A 35 -8.75 3.06 1.40
C ARG A 35 -9.70 2.92 2.60
N LEU A 36 -10.54 3.93 2.86
CA LEU A 36 -11.51 3.90 3.94
C LEU A 36 -12.65 2.91 3.63
N GLU A 37 -13.07 2.81 2.38
CA GLU A 37 -14.02 1.81 1.91
C GLU A 37 -13.44 0.39 2.01
N THR A 38 -12.17 0.17 1.65
CA THR A 38 -11.52 -1.15 1.85
C THR A 38 -11.37 -1.48 3.34
N ALA A 39 -10.98 -0.51 4.17
CA ALA A 39 -10.92 -0.72 5.63
C ALA A 39 -12.31 -1.03 6.23
N ARG A 40 -13.35 -0.37 5.74
CA ARG A 40 -14.75 -0.68 6.11
C ARG A 40 -15.18 -2.05 5.62
N GLN A 41 -14.82 -2.44 4.39
CA GLN A 41 -15.11 -3.77 3.84
C GLN A 41 -14.38 -4.89 4.59
N GLN A 42 -13.16 -4.65 5.07
CA GLN A 42 -12.44 -5.60 5.93
C GLN A 42 -13.10 -5.76 7.31
N SER A 43 -13.79 -4.72 7.79
CA SER A 43 -14.52 -4.74 9.05
C SER A 43 -15.97 -5.23 8.91
N ALA A 44 -16.50 -5.26 7.68
CA ALA A 44 -17.83 -5.75 7.41
C ALA A 44 -17.82 -7.30 7.42
N PRO A 45 -18.72 -7.95 8.17
CA PRO A 45 -18.85 -9.40 8.13
C PRO A 45 -19.20 -9.82 6.69
N ARG A 46 -18.30 -10.55 6.03
CA ARG A 46 -18.56 -11.07 4.68
C ARG A 46 -19.49 -12.28 4.81
N PRO A 47 -20.70 -12.27 4.19
CA PRO A 47 -21.61 -13.40 4.27
C PRO A 47 -20.92 -14.65 3.68
N GLY A 48 -20.81 -15.71 4.47
CA GLY A 48 -20.24 -16.99 4.03
C GLY A 48 -18.74 -17.20 4.27
N LEU A 49 -18.00 -16.22 4.82
CA LEU A 49 -16.64 -16.44 5.30
C LEU A 49 -16.59 -16.47 6.83
N PRO A 50 -15.86 -17.42 7.46
CA PRO A 50 -15.65 -17.39 8.89
C PRO A 50 -14.94 -16.08 9.26
N LEU A 51 -15.31 -15.51 10.41
CA LEU A 51 -14.70 -14.30 10.94
C LEU A 51 -13.18 -14.49 10.99
N GLN A 52 -12.43 -13.78 10.13
CA GLN A 52 -10.97 -13.80 10.18
C GLN A 52 -10.57 -13.24 11.54
N ARG A 53 -9.99 -14.10 12.39
CA ARG A 53 -9.47 -13.71 13.70
C ARG A 53 -8.48 -12.57 13.45
N GLY A 54 -8.74 -11.38 13.99
CA GLY A 54 -7.94 -10.16 13.77
C GLY A 54 -6.49 -10.23 14.29
N THR A 55 -6.06 -11.43 14.69
CA THR A 55 -4.72 -11.77 15.12
C THR A 55 -4.40 -13.10 14.47
N GLY A 56 -3.27 -13.18 13.76
CA GLY A 56 -2.80 -14.43 13.18
C GLY A 56 -2.63 -15.52 14.25
N PRO A 57 -2.56 -16.80 13.85
CA PRO A 57 -2.19 -17.85 14.80
C PRO A 57 -0.90 -17.46 15.54
N GLY A 58 -0.82 -17.89 16.80
CA GLY A 58 0.37 -17.66 17.60
C GLY A 58 1.61 -18.15 16.86
N ARG A 59 2.75 -17.54 17.15
CA ARG A 59 4.01 -17.92 16.51
C ARG A 59 4.39 -19.32 16.97
N GLU A 60 4.23 -20.31 16.10
CA GLU A 60 4.57 -21.70 16.37
C GLU A 60 6.07 -21.92 16.16
N PHE A 61 6.70 -22.60 17.11
CA PHE A 61 8.11 -22.97 17.05
C PHE A 61 8.25 -24.45 17.39
N VAL A 62 9.15 -25.13 16.70
CA VAL A 62 9.51 -26.51 16.96
C VAL A 62 11.02 -26.60 17.17
N GLU A 63 11.43 -27.35 18.18
CA GLU A 63 12.84 -27.62 18.40
C GLU A 63 13.31 -28.66 17.38
N LEU A 64 14.36 -28.31 16.62
CA LEU A 64 14.99 -29.22 15.68
C LEU A 64 16.12 -29.97 16.37
N THR A 65 16.14 -31.28 16.16
CA THR A 65 17.30 -32.13 16.48
C THR A 65 18.51 -31.72 15.65
N SER A 66 19.70 -32.18 16.06
CA SER A 66 20.94 -31.87 15.34
C SER A 66 20.91 -32.34 13.87
N GLU A 67 20.30 -33.49 13.60
CA GLU A 67 20.13 -34.02 12.26
C GLU A 67 19.17 -33.18 11.42
N GLU A 68 18.03 -32.79 11.99
CA GLU A 68 17.04 -31.95 11.30
C GLU A 68 17.58 -30.54 11.00
N LYS A 69 18.42 -29.98 11.89
CA LYS A 69 19.09 -28.70 11.66
C LYS A 69 20.02 -28.75 10.45
N ASP A 70 20.77 -29.83 10.29
CA ASP A 70 21.67 -30.00 9.14
C ASP A 70 20.87 -30.15 7.83
N ALA A 71 19.83 -30.99 7.84
CA ALA A 71 18.91 -31.13 6.71
C ALA A 71 18.28 -29.78 6.31
N PHE A 72 17.82 -29.00 7.30
CA PHE A 72 17.27 -27.67 7.07
C PHE A 72 18.31 -26.69 6.51
N ALA A 73 19.54 -26.70 7.02
CA ALA A 73 20.63 -25.89 6.50
C ALA A 73 20.95 -26.21 5.03
N GLY A 74 20.86 -27.48 4.64
CA GLY A 74 20.95 -27.91 3.25
C GLY A 74 19.88 -27.30 2.36
N LEU A 75 18.61 -27.29 2.82
CA LEU A 75 17.49 -26.69 2.09
C LEU A 75 17.68 -25.18 1.92
N VAL A 76 18.07 -24.47 2.98
CA VAL A 76 18.31 -23.01 2.94
C VAL A 76 19.36 -22.66 1.90
N ARG A 77 20.47 -23.42 1.85
CA ARG A 77 21.53 -23.19 0.85
C ARG A 77 21.04 -23.42 -0.57
N ARG A 78 20.25 -24.47 -0.81
CA ARG A 78 19.73 -24.79 -2.15
C ARG A 78 18.76 -23.73 -2.65
N LEU A 79 17.78 -23.36 -1.81
CA LEU A 79 16.75 -22.39 -2.16
C LEU A 79 17.31 -20.96 -2.24
N GLY A 80 18.24 -20.60 -1.36
CA GLY A 80 18.88 -19.27 -1.37
C GLY A 80 19.78 -19.05 -2.58
N ASN A 81 20.40 -20.12 -3.11
CA ASN A 81 21.24 -20.05 -4.30
C ASN A 81 20.44 -20.20 -5.62
N GLY A 82 19.11 -20.21 -5.56
CA GLY A 82 18.25 -20.10 -6.74
C GLY A 82 18.24 -21.32 -7.68
N ARG A 83 18.41 -22.55 -7.17
CA ARG A 83 18.26 -23.78 -7.97
C ARG A 83 17.21 -24.75 -7.44
#